data_AF-A0AAE0ZED0-F1
#
_entry.id   AF-A0AAE0ZED0-F1
#
_cell.length_a   1.000
_cell.length_b   1.000
_cell.length_c   1.000
_cell.angle_alpha   90.00
_cell.angle_beta   90.00
_cell.angle_gamma   90.00
#
_symmetry.space_group_name_H-M   'P 1'
#
loop_
_entity.id
_entity.type
_entity.pdbx_description
1 polymer ?
#
loop_
_entity_poly.entity_id
_entity_poly.type
_entity_poly.pdbx_seq_one_letter_code
_entity_poly.pdbx_strand_id
1 'polypeptide(L)'
;MKFSHKIYEKLIDLVRERPALYNCQLTEYKDHQLQKNIWKNIAEEMGLEDMTGDDWKKLWRQKRDNFIRKRKDIIYTKSGSAAKKNQQRAFI
;
A
#
# COMPACT_ATOMS: atom_id res chain seq x y z
N MET A 1 6.65 -6.69 -14.24
CA MET A 1 7.53 -5.55 -13.94
C MET A 1 8.10 -5.71 -12.53
N LYS A 2 9.42 -5.65 -12.33
CA LYS A 2 10.04 -5.67 -10.99
C LYS A 2 10.46 -4.24 -10.64
N PHE A 3 9.82 -3.62 -9.65
CA PHE A 3 10.24 -2.31 -9.16
C PHE A 3 11.52 -2.41 -8.32
N SER A 4 12.42 -1.45 -8.50
CA SER A 4 13.62 -1.31 -7.69
C SER A 4 13.28 -0.91 -6.25
N HIS A 5 14.16 -1.24 -5.29
CA HIS A 5 14.01 -0.83 -3.89
C HIS A 5 13.82 0.68 -3.75
N LYS A 6 14.57 1.46 -4.53
CA LYS A 6 14.52 2.94 -4.55
C LYS A 6 13.14 3.50 -4.89
N ILE A 7 12.39 2.82 -5.77
CA ILE A 7 11.04 3.25 -6.16
C ILE A 7 10.10 3.11 -4.95
N TYR A 8 10.25 2.03 -4.18
CA TYR A 8 9.44 1.84 -2.98
C TYR A 8 9.79 2.82 -1.88
N GLU A 9 11.07 3.14 -1.68
CA GLU A 9 11.51 4.14 -0.69
C GLU A 9 10.90 5.50 -1.01
N LYS A 10 11.06 5.97 -2.25
CA LYS A 10 10.48 7.24 -2.70
C LYS A 10 8.95 7.25 -2.55
N LEU A 11 8.27 6.16 -2.92
CA LEU A 11 6.82 6.04 -2.74
C LEU A 11 6.41 6.12 -1.26
N ILE A 12 7.16 5.48 -0.36
CA ILE A 12 6.88 5.51 1.08
C ILE A 12 7.03 6.93 1.63
N ASP A 13 8.08 7.64 1.24
CA ASP A 13 8.33 9.00 1.70
C ASP A 13 7.24 9.96 1.21
N LEU A 14 6.87 9.87 -0.07
CA LEU A 14 5.76 10.64 -0.63
C LEU A 14 4.44 10.36 0.11
N VAL A 15 4.11 9.11 0.41
CA VAL A 15 2.88 8.76 1.14
C VAL A 15 2.92 9.24 2.59
N ARG A 16 4.11 9.22 3.24
CA ARG A 16 4.28 9.72 4.61
C ARG A 16 4.00 11.22 4.74
N GLU A 17 4.35 12.00 3.73
CA GLU A 17 4.07 13.44 3.70
C GLU A 17 2.57 13.76 3.53
N ARG A 18 1.76 12.77 3.11
CA ARG A 18 0.34 12.94 2.78
C ARG A 18 -0.54 12.08 3.71
N PRO A 19 -0.79 12.53 4.95
CA PRO A 19 -1.51 11.73 5.95
C PRO A 19 -2.95 11.39 5.53
N ALA A 20 -3.57 12.15 4.63
CA ALA A 20 -4.87 11.85 4.04
C ALA A 20 -4.96 10.45 3.38
N LEU A 21 -3.82 9.82 3.04
CA LEU A 21 -3.78 8.50 2.43
C LEU A 21 -3.82 7.33 3.43
N TYR A 22 -3.50 7.57 4.71
CA TYR A 22 -3.38 6.50 5.70
C TYR A 22 -3.95 6.82 7.09
N ASN A 23 -4.15 8.09 7.42
CA ASN A 23 -4.64 8.52 8.72
C ASN A 23 -6.17 8.59 8.72
N CYS A 24 -6.82 7.55 9.26
CA CYS A 24 -8.28 7.47 9.35
C CYS A 24 -8.93 8.50 10.29
N GLN A 25 -8.16 9.23 11.09
CA GLN A 25 -8.66 10.28 11.98
C GLN A 25 -8.88 11.61 11.25
N LEU A 26 -8.30 11.78 10.04
CA LEU A 26 -8.50 12.99 9.25
C LEU A 26 -9.82 12.93 8.47
N THR A 27 -10.50 14.06 8.37
CA THR A 27 -11.69 14.21 7.51
C THR A 27 -11.34 14.00 6.05
N GLU A 28 -10.15 14.44 5.65
CA GLU A 28 -9.54 14.27 4.33
C GLU A 28 -9.39 12.80 3.92
N TYR A 29 -9.26 11.87 4.88
CA TYR A 29 -9.23 10.43 4.60
C TYR A 29 -10.58 9.90 4.09
N LYS A 30 -11.68 10.61 4.33
CA LYS A 30 -13.00 10.25 3.77
C LYS A 30 -13.24 10.88 2.41
N ASP A 31 -12.41 11.85 2.00
CA ASP A 31 -12.55 12.53 0.71
C ASP A 31 -11.86 11.73 -0.40
N HIS A 32 -12.68 11.04 -1.18
CA HIS A 32 -12.22 10.25 -2.32
C HIS A 32 -11.62 11.09 -3.45
N GLN A 33 -12.11 12.31 -3.66
CA GLN A 33 -11.58 13.19 -4.72
C GLN A 33 -10.22 13.72 -4.34
N LEU A 34 -10.06 14.14 -3.08
CA LEU A 34 -8.77 14.55 -2.55
C LEU A 34 -7.73 13.42 -2.68
N GLN A 35 -8.08 12.20 -2.26
CA GLN A 35 -7.17 11.06 -2.42
C GLN A 35 -6.79 10.80 -3.87
N LYS A 36 -7.75 10.90 -4.79
CA LYS A 36 -7.49 10.71 -6.23
C LYS A 36 -6.50 11.75 -6.75
N ASN A 37 -6.68 13.01 -6.37
CA ASN A 37 -5.76 14.10 -6.73
C ASN A 37 -4.37 13.89 -6.14
N ILE A 38 -4.31 13.46 -4.88
CA ILE A 38 -3.05 13.14 -4.22
C ILE A 38 -2.30 12.03 -4.97
N TRP A 39 -2.97 10.93 -5.34
CA TRP A 39 -2.35 9.85 -6.11
C TRP A 39 -1.91 10.29 -7.51
N LYS A 40 -2.65 11.20 -8.14
CA LYS A 40 -2.25 11.81 -9.41
C LYS A 40 -0.96 12.63 -9.25
N ASN A 41 -0.88 13.48 -8.23
CA ASN A 41 0.33 14.25 -7.93
C ASN A 41 1.54 13.33 -7.63
N ILE A 42 1.33 12.25 -6.88
CA ILE A 42 2.38 11.24 -6.66
C ILE A 42 2.86 10.64 -7.98
N ALA A 43 1.95 10.34 -8.92
CA ALA A 43 2.33 9.80 -10.22
C ALA A 43 3.20 10.78 -11.01
N GLU A 44 2.83 12.06 -11.01
CA GLU A 44 3.58 13.16 -11.63
C GLU A 44 4.98 13.31 -10.98
N GLU A 45 5.08 13.29 -9.66
CA GLU A 45 6.35 13.41 -8.91
C GLU A 45 7.27 12.17 -9.06
N MET A 46 6.68 11.00 -9.32
CA MET A 46 7.45 9.79 -9.62
C MET A 46 8.02 9.80 -11.04
N GLY A 47 7.40 10.54 -11.97
CA GLY A 47 7.90 10.72 -13.34
C GLY A 47 7.93 9.44 -14.18
N LEU A 48 7.08 8.45 -13.86
CA LEU A 48 6.92 7.23 -14.66
C LEU A 48 5.66 7.35 -15.53
N GLU A 49 5.84 7.64 -16.81
CA GLU A 49 4.74 7.84 -17.77
C GLU A 49 3.85 6.59 -17.93
N ASP A 50 4.42 5.40 -17.72
CA ASP A 50 3.70 4.13 -17.80
C ASP A 50 2.78 3.85 -16.60
N MET A 51 2.80 4.69 -15.56
CA MET A 51 2.05 4.45 -14.32
C MET A 51 1.11 5.59 -13.98
N THR A 52 -0.16 5.24 -13.79
CA THR A 52 -1.19 6.16 -13.32
C THR A 52 -1.22 6.24 -11.78
N GLY A 53 -1.92 7.23 -11.23
CA GLY A 53 -2.15 7.32 -9.79
C GLY A 53 -2.81 6.07 -9.20
N ASP A 54 -3.66 5.38 -9.95
CA ASP A 54 -4.28 4.11 -9.52
C ASP A 54 -3.26 2.96 -9.46
N ASP A 55 -2.28 2.92 -10.35
CA ASP A 55 -1.19 1.94 -10.31
C ASP A 55 -0.31 2.15 -9.08
N TRP A 56 0.03 3.40 -8.75
CA TRP A 56 0.76 3.76 -7.52
C TRP A 56 -0.02 3.40 -6.26
N LYS A 57 -1.32 3.67 -6.24
CA LYS A 57 -2.21 3.27 -5.15
C LYS A 57 -2.23 1.75 -4.96
N LYS A 58 -2.30 0.99 -6.06
CA LYS A 58 -2.26 -0.47 -6.04
C LYS A 58 -0.92 -0.99 -5.53
N LEU A 59 0.19 -0.38 -5.97
CA LEU A 59 1.54 -0.72 -5.52
C LEU A 59 1.73 -0.47 -4.02
N TRP A 60 1.30 0.69 -3.53
CA TRP A 60 1.30 1.03 -2.11
C TRP A 60 0.50 0.02 -1.29
N ARG A 61 -0.73 -0.31 -1.72
CA ARG A 61 -1.57 -1.30 -1.05
C ARG A 61 -0.86 -2.66 -0.94
N GLN A 62 -0.30 -3.16 -2.04
CA GLN A 62 0.44 -4.43 -2.03
C GLN A 62 1.62 -4.40 -1.05
N LYS A 63 2.40 -3.32 -1.06
CA LYS A 63 3.56 -3.17 -0.18
C LYS A 63 3.15 -3.11 1.30
N ARG A 64 2.15 -2.30 1.61
CA ARG A 64 1.59 -2.13 2.96
C ARG A 64 1.00 -3.45 3.47
N ASP A 65 0.21 -4.14 2.66
CA ASP A 65 -0.44 -5.39 3.06
C ASP A 65 0.60 -6.51 3.29
N ASN A 66 1.65 -6.56 2.46
CA ASN A 66 2.78 -7.47 2.67
C ASN A 66 3.51 -7.15 3.99
N PHE A 67 3.78 -5.86 4.26
CA PHE A 67 4.36 -5.44 5.54
C PHE A 67 3.47 -5.81 6.73
N ILE A 68 2.16 -5.56 6.67
CA ILE A 68 1.22 -5.91 7.73
C ILE A 68 1.20 -7.43 7.96
N ARG A 69 1.18 -8.24 6.90
CA ARG A 69 1.25 -9.71 7.01
C ARG A 69 2.55 -10.16 7.66
N LYS A 70 3.70 -9.69 7.17
CA LYS A 70 5.00 -10.01 7.78
C LYS A 70 5.10 -9.54 9.23
N ARG A 71 4.55 -8.36 9.54
CA ARG A 71 4.49 -7.85 10.92
C ARG A 71 3.62 -8.75 11.79
N LYS A 72 2.46 -9.19 11.29
CA LYS A 72 1.61 -10.16 11.98
C LYS A 72 2.35 -11.48 12.18
N ASP A 73 3.03 -11.99 11.16
CA ASP A 73 3.82 -13.22 11.25
C ASP A 73 4.87 -13.09 12.34
N ILE A 74 5.63 -11.99 12.41
CA ILE A 74 6.64 -11.72 13.46
C ILE A 74 6.00 -11.64 14.86
N ILE A 75 4.82 -11.01 14.98
CA ILE A 75 4.10 -10.90 16.26
C ILE A 75 3.53 -12.25 16.69
N TYR A 76 2.93 -13.01 15.76
CA TYR A 76 2.29 -14.30 16.02
C TYR A 76 3.30 -15.47 16.15
N THR A 77 4.47 -15.40 15.51
CA THR A 77 5.53 -16.42 15.68
C THR A 77 6.22 -16.36 17.05
N LYS A 78 5.91 -15.38 17.90
CA LYS A 78 6.45 -15.31 19.27
C LYS A 78 5.85 -16.32 20.26
N SER A 79 4.87 -17.15 19.91
CA SER A 79 4.52 -18.34 20.70
C SER A 79 3.79 -19.35 19.80
N GLY A 80 4.36 -20.55 19.65
CA GLY A 80 3.95 -21.68 18.82
C GLY A 80 2.62 -21.61 18.08
N SER A 81 2.64 -21.57 16.73
CA SER A 81 1.47 -21.90 15.90
C SER A 81 1.88 -22.25 14.47
N ALA A 82 2.05 -23.54 14.23
CA ALA A 82 2.01 -24.13 12.90
C ALA A 82 0.55 -24.22 12.44
N ALA A 83 0.16 -23.49 11.39
CA ALA A 83 -0.96 -23.87 10.50
C ALA A 83 -1.02 -22.95 9.27
N LYS A 84 -0.56 -23.45 8.12
CA LYS A 84 -0.94 -22.90 6.80
C LYS A 84 -2.24 -23.57 6.37
N LYS A 85 -3.31 -22.82 6.12
CA LYS A 85 -4.43 -23.28 5.26
C LYS A 85 -4.79 -22.19 4.27
N ASN A 86 -4.25 -22.37 3.06
CA ASN A 86 -4.68 -21.67 1.86
C ASN A 86 -5.96 -22.39 1.40
N GLN A 87 -7.15 -21.87 1.72
CA GLN A 87 -8.39 -22.38 1.15
C GLN A 87 -8.82 -21.51 -0.02
N GLN A 88 -8.89 -22.20 -1.15
CA GLN A 88 -9.30 -21.76 -2.47
C GLN A 88 -10.69 -21.13 -2.41
N ARG A 89 -10.89 -20.09 -3.23
CA ARG A 89 -12.21 -19.50 -3.46
C ARG A 89 -13.05 -20.53 -4.20
N ALA A 90 -13.96 -21.20 -3.49
CA ALA A 90 -15.09 -21.89 -4.10
C ALA A 90 -16.12 -20.83 -4.51
N PHE A 91 -16.43 -20.77 -5.81
CA PHE A 91 -17.66 -20.17 -6.30
C PHE A 91 -18.63 -21.33 -6.56
N ILE A 92 -19.82 -21.23 -5.98
CA ILE A 92 -21.00 -22.05 -6.25
C ILE A 92 -21.75 -21.39 -7.41
#